data_AF-A0A534ID27-F1
#
_entry.id   AF-A0A534ID27-F1
#
_cell.length_a   1.000
_cell.length_b   1.000
_cell.length_c   1.000
_cell.angle_alpha   90.00
_cell.angle_beta   90.00
_cell.angle_gamma   90.00
#
_symmetry.space_group_name_H-M   'P 1'
#
loop_
_entity.id
_entity.type
_entity.pdbx_description
1 polymer ?
#
loop_
_entity_poly.entity_id
_entity_poly.type
_entity_poly.pdbx_seq_one_letter_code
_entity_poly.pdbx_strand_id
1 'polypeptide(L)'
;MIHRPNVLVLIRLVPLHLMETVVVSLGGSVLAPGQPDAAFLRKLAAELKAIAATHRLFVVTGGGGIARAYIEAGRTLGAPEPFLDRLGIKVTRMNARILLAALGAVDADDMPHTVADAVAAGSDRTLVVMG
;
A
#
# COMPACT_ATOMS: atom_id res chain seq x y z
N MET A 1 -13.96 -8.54 41.21
CA MET A 1 -14.40 -7.91 39.94
C MET A 1 -13.32 -8.20 38.91
N ILE A 2 -13.46 -9.28 38.13
CA ILE A 2 -12.43 -9.73 37.18
C ILE A 2 -12.47 -8.79 35.98
N HIS A 3 -11.47 -7.92 35.86
CA HIS A 3 -11.30 -7.03 34.73
C HIS A 3 -11.01 -7.91 33.51
N ARG A 4 -12.02 -8.13 32.65
CA ARG A 4 -11.79 -8.82 31.36
C ARG A 4 -10.86 -7.92 30.55
N PRO A 5 -9.63 -8.34 30.21
CA PRO A 5 -8.79 -7.54 29.35
C PRO A 5 -9.55 -7.30 28.04
N ASN A 6 -9.59 -6.04 27.60
CA ASN A 6 -10.21 -5.67 26.34
C ASN A 6 -9.65 -6.54 25.23
N VAL A 7 -10.51 -7.13 24.39
CA VAL A 7 -10.12 -8.00 23.27
C VAL A 7 -9.06 -7.31 22.38
N LEU A 8 -9.13 -5.99 22.24
CA LEU A 8 -8.16 -5.18 21.52
C LEU A 8 -6.73 -5.23 22.12
N VAL A 9 -6.61 -5.34 23.45
CA VAL A 9 -5.33 -5.49 24.14
C VAL A 9 -4.78 -6.91 23.92
N LEU A 10 -5.65 -7.91 23.93
CA LEU A 10 -5.26 -9.30 23.67
C LEU A 10 -4.73 -9.49 22.24
N ILE A 11 -5.38 -8.85 21.26
CA ILE A 11 -4.91 -8.85 19.86
C ILE A 11 -3.52 -8.20 19.73
N ARG A 12 -3.24 -7.12 20.45
CA ARG A 12 -1.91 -6.48 20.46
C ARG A 12 -0.80 -7.33 21.08
N LEU A 13 -1.14 -8.40 21.81
CA LEU A 13 -0.18 -9.33 22.41
C LEU A 13 0.05 -10.58 21.54
N VAL A 14 -0.69 -10.75 20.44
CA VAL A 14 -0.45 -11.83 19.49
C VAL A 14 0.83 -11.52 18.72
N PRO A 15 1.85 -12.39 18.77
CA PRO A 15 3.03 -12.24 17.94
C PRO A 15 2.66 -12.14 16.45
N LEU A 16 3.28 -11.22 15.71
CA LEU A 16 3.01 -11.01 14.27
C LEU A 16 3.11 -12.30 13.45
N HIS A 17 3.98 -13.23 13.84
CA HIS A 17 4.17 -14.53 13.17
C HIS A 17 3.00 -15.51 13.36
N LEU A 18 2.06 -15.24 14.27
CA LEU A 18 0.83 -16.02 14.46
C LEU A 18 -0.38 -15.41 13.73
N MET A 19 -0.25 -14.19 13.19
CA MET A 19 -1.32 -13.55 12.43
C MET A 19 -1.36 -14.11 11.00
N GLU A 20 -2.55 -14.37 10.49
CA GLU A 20 -2.73 -14.74 9.09
C GLU A 20 -2.23 -13.59 8.20
N THR A 21 -1.47 -13.96 7.16
CA THR A 21 -0.90 -13.00 6.21
C THR A 21 -1.81 -12.85 5.00
N VAL A 22 -2.20 -11.62 4.71
CA VAL A 22 -3.05 -11.26 3.56
C VAL A 22 -2.29 -10.31 2.65
N VAL A 23 -2.33 -10.58 1.34
CA VAL A 23 -1.78 -9.69 0.32
C VAL A 23 -2.91 -9.16 -0.55
N VAL A 24 -3.02 -7.83 -0.65
CA VAL A 24 -4.04 -7.13 -1.45
C VAL A 24 -3.36 -6.44 -2.61
N SER A 25 -3.70 -6.86 -3.83
CA SER A 25 -3.35 -6.12 -5.05
C SER A 25 -4.44 -5.09 -5.35
N LEU A 26 -4.14 -3.81 -5.10
CA LEU A 26 -5.03 -2.69 -5.38
C LEU A 26 -4.77 -2.15 -6.78
N GLY A 27 -5.74 -2.33 -7.68
CA GLY A 27 -5.67 -1.74 -9.02
C GLY A 27 -5.55 -0.22 -8.97
N GLY A 28 -4.56 0.35 -9.67
CA GLY A 28 -4.35 1.81 -9.68
C GLY A 28 -5.53 2.61 -10.23
N SER A 29 -6.33 2.00 -11.14
CA SER A 29 -7.56 2.62 -11.65
C SER A 29 -8.69 2.67 -10.61
N VAL A 30 -8.62 1.83 -9.58
CA VAL A 30 -9.54 1.89 -8.42
C VAL A 30 -9.04 2.92 -7.41
N LEU A 31 -7.72 2.99 -7.21
CA LEU A 31 -7.12 3.90 -6.24
C LEU A 31 -7.20 5.37 -6.66
N ALA A 32 -7.01 5.65 -7.95
CA ALA A 32 -7.08 6.99 -8.54
C ALA A 32 -7.71 6.93 -9.95
N PRO A 33 -9.04 6.80 -10.06
CA PRO A 33 -9.73 6.86 -11.35
C PRO A 33 -9.62 8.27 -11.94
N GLY A 34 -8.66 8.46 -12.85
CA GLY A 34 -8.32 9.75 -13.42
C GLY A 34 -7.45 10.60 -12.48
N GLN A 35 -7.95 10.90 -11.29
CA GLN A 35 -7.24 11.64 -10.25
C GLN A 35 -7.49 11.03 -8.84
N PRO A 36 -6.57 11.24 -7.87
CA PRO A 36 -6.79 10.80 -6.50
C PRO A 36 -8.00 11.50 -5.85
N ASP A 37 -8.85 10.73 -5.18
CA ASP A 37 -9.95 11.25 -4.36
C ASP A 37 -9.63 11.05 -2.87
N ALA A 38 -9.48 12.16 -2.15
CA ALA A 38 -9.14 12.15 -0.73
C ALA A 38 -10.23 11.49 0.14
N ALA A 39 -11.52 11.61 -0.21
CA ALA A 39 -12.60 10.98 0.56
C ALA A 39 -12.56 9.46 0.42
N PHE A 40 -12.40 8.97 -0.82
CA PHE A 40 -12.18 7.56 -1.09
C PHE A 40 -10.95 7.00 -0.38
N LEU A 41 -9.80 7.68 -0.49
CA LEU A 41 -8.55 7.24 0.13
C LEU A 41 -8.63 7.16 1.65
N ARG A 42 -9.31 8.11 2.30
CA ARG A 42 -9.56 8.06 3.75
C ARG A 42 -10.41 6.86 4.14
N LYS A 43 -11.49 6.58 3.38
CA LYS A 43 -12.34 5.42 3.62
C LYS A 43 -11.54 4.12 3.44
N LEU A 44 -10.82 4.00 2.33
CA LEU A 44 -9.97 2.83 2.06
C LEU A 44 -8.92 2.63 3.16
N ALA A 45 -8.24 3.69 3.60
CA ALA A 45 -7.27 3.63 4.69
C ALA A 45 -7.89 3.15 6.01
N ALA A 46 -9.13 3.55 6.32
CA ALA A 46 -9.85 3.07 7.50
C ALA A 46 -10.15 1.57 7.42
N GLU A 47 -10.62 1.08 6.27
CA GLU A 47 -10.88 -0.35 6.05
C GLU A 47 -9.58 -1.18 6.15
N LEU A 48 -8.50 -0.72 5.52
CA LEU A 48 -7.19 -1.39 5.59
C LEU A 48 -6.65 -1.45 7.03
N LYS A 49 -6.83 -0.39 7.82
CA LYS A 49 -6.47 -0.37 9.25
C LYS A 49 -7.30 -1.36 10.06
N ALA A 50 -8.59 -1.48 9.76
CA ALA A 50 -9.46 -2.44 10.44
C ALA A 50 -9.03 -3.89 10.16
N ILE A 51 -8.66 -4.21 8.93
CA ILE A 51 -8.14 -5.54 8.55
C ILE A 51 -6.77 -5.79 9.21
N ALA A 52 -5.87 -4.80 9.17
CA ALA A 52 -4.54 -4.88 9.77
C ALA A 52 -4.55 -4.97 11.31
N ALA A 53 -5.71 -4.76 11.96
CA ALA A 53 -5.85 -5.01 13.38
C ALA A 53 -5.83 -6.51 13.71
N THR A 54 -6.28 -7.37 12.79
CA THR A 54 -6.40 -8.81 13.03
C THR A 54 -5.56 -9.67 12.08
N HIS A 55 -5.07 -9.09 10.98
CA HIS A 55 -4.24 -9.76 9.99
C HIS A 55 -2.94 -9.00 9.77
N ARG A 56 -1.92 -9.70 9.29
CA ARG A 56 -0.72 -9.04 8.76
C ARG A 56 -0.96 -8.75 7.28
N LEU A 57 -1.10 -7.47 6.95
CA LEU A 57 -1.59 -7.02 5.66
C LEU A 57 -0.47 -6.39 4.81
N PHE A 58 -0.33 -6.88 3.59
CA PHE A 58 0.53 -6.30 2.56
C PHE A 58 -0.34 -5.73 1.44
N VAL A 59 -0.12 -4.49 1.05
CA VAL A 59 -0.89 -3.80 0.03
C VAL A 59 0.04 -3.39 -1.10
N VAL A 60 -0.26 -3.81 -2.32
CA VAL A 60 0.49 -3.46 -3.53
C VAL A 60 -0.40 -2.59 -4.41
N THR A 61 0.01 -1.36 -4.72
CA THR A 61 -0.77 -0.45 -5.56
C THR A 61 -0.33 -0.49 -7.01
N GLY A 62 -1.26 -0.64 -7.95
CA GLY A 62 -1.00 -0.51 -9.38
C GLY A 62 -0.90 0.94 -9.86
N GLY A 63 -0.50 1.14 -11.12
CA GLY A 63 -0.30 2.48 -11.72
C GLY A 63 -1.52 3.09 -12.41
N GLY A 64 -2.51 2.28 -12.79
CA GLY A 64 -3.81 2.74 -13.28
C GLY A 64 -3.79 3.51 -14.59
N GLY A 65 -4.77 4.41 -14.77
CA GLY A 65 -4.86 5.28 -15.95
C GLY A 65 -3.68 6.23 -16.10
N ILE A 66 -3.18 6.76 -14.98
CA ILE A 66 -2.04 7.69 -14.97
C ILE A 66 -0.78 7.00 -15.53
N ALA A 67 -0.46 5.78 -15.08
CA ALA A 67 0.71 5.06 -15.59
C ALA A 67 0.62 4.85 -17.10
N ARG A 68 -0.55 4.41 -17.59
CA ARG A 68 -0.79 4.23 -19.02
C ARG A 68 -0.61 5.53 -19.79
N ALA A 69 -1.13 6.65 -19.30
CA ALA A 69 -0.96 7.95 -19.95
C ALA A 69 0.52 8.36 -20.08
N TYR A 70 1.32 8.18 -19.02
CA TYR A 70 2.76 8.48 -19.06
C TYR A 70 3.55 7.51 -19.94
N ILE A 71 3.19 6.23 -19.93
CA ILE A 71 3.80 5.21 -20.79
C ILE A 71 3.52 5.51 -22.26
N GLU A 72 2.28 5.81 -22.64
CA GLU A 72 1.93 6.14 -24.03
C GLU A 72 2.59 7.44 -24.51
N ALA A 73 2.62 8.47 -23.64
CA ALA A 73 3.33 9.71 -23.95
C ALA A 73 4.83 9.46 -24.16
N GLY A 74 5.47 8.70 -23.25
CA GLY A 74 6.88 8.32 -23.38
C GLY A 74 7.17 7.51 -24.64
N ARG A 75 6.29 6.58 -25.00
CA ARG A 75 6.40 5.78 -26.22
C ARG A 75 6.30 6.64 -27.47
N THR A 76 5.37 7.60 -27.49
CA THR A 76 5.22 8.58 -28.58
C THR A 76 6.47 9.44 -28.75
N LEU A 77 7.18 9.71 -27.65
CA LEU A 77 8.46 10.44 -27.65
C LEU A 77 9.67 9.56 -28.02
N GLY A 78 9.48 8.29 -28.34
CA GLY A 78 10.55 7.37 -28.73
C GLY A 78 11.40 6.83 -27.56
N ALA A 79 10.89 6.91 -26.33
CA ALA A 79 11.60 6.33 -25.19
C ALA A 79 11.60 4.79 -25.24
N PRO A 80 12.70 4.12 -24.85
CA PRO A 80 12.79 2.66 -24.89
C PRO A 80 11.93 2.01 -23.78
N GLU A 81 11.42 0.80 -24.02
CA GLU A 81 10.53 0.10 -23.06
C GLU A 81 11.08 0.02 -21.62
N PRO A 82 12.37 -0.24 -21.35
CA PRO A 82 12.90 -0.20 -19.98
C PRO A 82 12.75 1.16 -19.27
N PHE A 83 12.70 2.27 -20.03
CA PHE A 83 12.40 3.59 -19.47
C PHE A 83 10.90 3.72 -19.16
N LEU A 84 10.03 3.21 -20.03
CA LEU A 84 8.58 3.20 -19.84
C LEU A 84 8.17 2.34 -18.63
N ASP A 85 8.80 1.19 -18.44
CA ASP A 85 8.60 0.35 -17.25
C ASP A 85 8.93 1.12 -15.96
N ARG A 86 10.04 1.86 -15.96
CA ARG A 86 10.43 2.71 -14.83
C ARG A 86 9.43 3.85 -14.60
N LEU A 87 8.83 4.41 -15.64
CA LEU A 87 7.73 5.37 -15.48
C LEU A 87 6.51 4.72 -14.83
N GLY A 88 6.12 3.53 -15.29
CA GLY A 88 5.05 2.74 -14.69
C GLY A 88 5.26 2.51 -13.19
N ILE A 89 6.46 2.04 -12.80
CA ILE A 89 6.86 1.83 -11.40
C ILE A 89 6.87 3.15 -10.60
N LYS A 90 7.26 4.28 -11.21
CA LYS A 90 7.19 5.57 -10.50
C LYS A 90 5.75 5.95 -10.18
N VAL A 91 4.81 5.66 -11.08
CA VAL A 91 3.39 5.96 -10.85
C VAL A 91 2.76 5.01 -9.83
N THR A 92 3.08 3.72 -9.86
CA THR A 92 2.62 2.79 -8.81
C THR A 92 3.10 3.26 -7.43
N ARG A 93 4.36 3.68 -7.31
CA ARG A 93 4.93 4.24 -6.07
C ARG A 93 4.30 5.56 -5.66
N MET A 94 3.87 6.39 -6.60
CA MET A 94 3.12 7.62 -6.30
C MET A 94 1.74 7.29 -5.70
N ASN A 95 1.06 6.27 -6.24
CA ASN A 95 -0.20 5.76 -5.71
C ASN A 95 -0.03 5.16 -4.30
N ALA A 96 1.03 4.40 -4.06
CA ALA A 96 1.37 3.90 -2.74
C ALA A 96 1.61 5.05 -1.74
N ARG A 97 2.34 6.09 -2.13
CA ARG A 97 2.63 7.25 -1.28
C ARG A 97 1.37 8.03 -0.87
N ILE A 98 0.43 8.25 -1.78
CA ILE A 98 -0.80 8.96 -1.38
C ILE A 98 -1.69 8.09 -0.47
N LEU A 99 -1.66 6.77 -0.64
CA LEU A 99 -2.32 5.85 0.30
C LEU A 99 -1.65 5.87 1.68
N LEU A 100 -0.32 5.86 1.73
CA LEU A 100 0.47 6.01 2.95
C LEU A 100 0.15 7.33 3.68
N ALA A 101 -0.02 8.43 2.95
CA ALA A 101 -0.49 9.69 3.51
C ALA A 101 -1.90 9.57 4.14
N ALA A 102 -2.83 8.89 3.48
CA ALA A 102 -4.17 8.62 4.03
C ALA A 102 -4.13 7.69 5.27
N LEU A 103 -3.13 6.81 5.34
CA LEU A 103 -2.86 5.96 6.50
C LEU A 103 -2.17 6.73 7.65
N GLY A 104 -1.65 7.92 7.40
CA GLY A 104 -0.89 8.71 8.39
C GLY A 104 0.55 8.24 8.56
N ALA A 105 1.11 7.54 7.57
CA ALA A 105 2.48 7.02 7.56
C ALA A 105 3.28 7.74 6.45
N VAL A 106 3.71 8.98 6.71
CA VAL A 106 4.26 9.88 5.68
C VAL A 106 5.79 9.83 5.53
N ASP A 107 6.46 8.94 6.27
CA ASP A 107 7.91 8.86 6.24
C ASP A 107 8.42 8.24 4.93
N ALA A 108 9.29 8.98 4.23
CA ALA A 108 9.72 8.63 2.88
C ALA A 108 10.57 7.34 2.82
N ASP A 109 11.23 6.99 3.93
CA ASP A 109 12.08 5.80 4.09
C ASP A 109 11.28 4.53 4.45
N ASP A 110 9.98 4.65 4.71
CA ASP A 110 9.17 3.53 5.20
C ASP A 110 8.54 2.66 4.11
N MET A 111 8.61 3.06 2.83
CA MET A 111 7.99 2.32 1.74
C MET A 111 8.99 1.35 1.09
N PRO A 112 8.74 0.03 1.15
CA PRO A 112 9.57 -0.97 0.50
C PRO A 112 9.75 -0.74 -1.00
N HIS A 113 10.92 -1.08 -1.51
CA HIS A 113 11.22 -1.03 -2.95
C HIS A 113 11.46 -2.40 -3.57
N THR A 114 11.67 -3.42 -2.73
CA THR A 114 11.77 -4.82 -3.12
C THR A 114 10.81 -5.68 -2.30
N VAL A 115 10.57 -6.90 -2.78
CA VAL A 115 9.79 -7.89 -2.03
C VAL A 115 10.48 -8.24 -0.70
N ALA A 116 11.82 -8.32 -0.70
CA ALA A 116 12.59 -8.58 0.51
C ALA A 116 12.40 -7.47 1.56
N ASP A 117 12.44 -6.20 1.14
CA ASP A 117 12.17 -5.06 2.02
C ASP A 117 10.75 -5.11 2.59
N ALA A 118 9.77 -5.52 1.77
CA ALA A 118 8.40 -5.63 2.21
C ALA A 118 8.28 -6.71 3.29
N VAL A 119 8.84 -7.90 3.05
CA VAL A 119 8.87 -9.00 4.04
C VAL A 119 9.57 -8.56 5.33
N ALA A 120 10.69 -7.84 5.23
CA ALA A 120 11.40 -7.30 6.39
C ALA A 120 10.52 -6.32 7.17
N ALA A 121 9.88 -5.36 6.50
CA ALA A 121 8.94 -4.41 7.11
C ALA A 121 7.71 -5.08 7.74
N GLY A 122 7.31 -6.26 7.25
CA GLY A 122 6.23 -7.06 7.84
C GLY A 122 6.66 -7.85 9.10
N SER A 123 7.91 -7.70 9.54
CA SER A 123 8.40 -8.36 10.76
C SER A 123 8.04 -7.57 12.04
N ASP A 124 7.84 -6.26 11.92
CA ASP A 124 7.50 -5.34 13.01
C ASP A 124 6.21 -4.52 12.74
N ARG A 125 5.68 -4.53 11.51
CA ARG A 125 4.43 -3.82 11.12
C ARG A 125 3.31 -4.79 10.78
N THR A 126 2.07 -4.43 11.12
CA THR A 126 0.86 -5.16 10.70
C THR A 126 0.35 -4.73 9.33
N LEU A 127 0.79 -3.58 8.80
CA LEU A 127 0.39 -3.03 7.51
C LEU A 127 1.63 -2.56 6.76
N VAL A 128 1.85 -3.11 5.57
CA VAL A 128 2.93 -2.71 4.65
C VAL A 128 2.31 -2.30 3.32
N VAL A 129 2.71 -1.16 2.78
CA VAL A 129 2.24 -0.67 1.47
C VAL A 129 3.43 -0.54 0.52
N MET A 130 3.28 -1.02 -0.70
CA MET A 130 4.27 -0.86 -1.77
C MET A 130 3.61 -0.51 -3.11
N GLY A 131 4.42 -0.05 -4.06
CA GLY A 131 4.04 0.20 -5.44
C GLY A 131 5.13 -0.25 -6.41
#